data_AF-A0A5N3QSZ3-F1
#
_entry.id   AF-A0A5N3QSZ3-F1
#
_cell.length_a   1.000
_cell.length_b   1.000
_cell.length_c   1.000
_cell.angle_alpha   90.00
_cell.angle_beta   90.00
_cell.angle_gamma   90.00
#
_symmetry.space_group_name_H-M   'P 1'
#
loop_
_entity.id
_entity.type
_entity.pdbx_description
1 polymer ?
#
loop_
_entity_poly.entity_id
_entity_poly.type
_entity_poly.pdbx_seq_one_letter_code
_entity_poly.pdbx_strand_id
1 'polypeptide(L)'
;MEYVITSYSQNFSSLIFSNFKIRNEWIKNMKKTLVLILSGLAALNVHASSLTTTHAGSGQNWYGPFTLTRVANYWDGAAKMTLHVAETPKTGCATTDTKKMATYYAGTKAYADGFFSAAAAAQAQDKKVLLLLDRACDSRYGLNIHGIEILSD
;
A
#
# COMPACT_ATOMS: atom_id res chain seq x y z
N MET A 1 -73.54 0.54 35.95
CA MET A 1 -72.36 -0.26 36.31
C MET A 1 -71.38 -0.29 35.13
N GLU A 2 -71.07 0.87 34.53
CA GLU A 2 -70.27 0.98 33.28
C GLU A 2 -69.02 1.85 33.42
N TYR A 3 -68.91 2.66 34.47
CA TYR A 3 -67.82 3.62 34.64
C TYR A 3 -66.50 3.03 35.17
N VAL A 4 -66.50 1.80 35.69
CA VAL A 4 -65.33 1.18 36.32
C VAL A 4 -64.47 0.41 35.32
N ILE A 5 -65.03 -0.02 34.18
CA ILE A 5 -64.32 -0.85 33.19
C ILE A 5 -63.45 0.02 32.26
N THR A 6 -63.85 1.26 31.98
CA THR A 6 -63.15 2.18 31.07
C THR A 6 -61.87 2.76 31.67
N SER A 7 -61.78 2.98 32.99
CA SER A 7 -60.59 3.54 33.63
C SER A 7 -59.43 2.54 33.75
N TYR A 8 -59.73 1.24 33.88
CA TYR A 8 -58.71 0.17 33.91
C TYR A 8 -58.05 -0.05 32.53
N SER A 9 -58.84 0.03 31.46
CA SER A 9 -58.40 -0.10 30.07
C SER A 9 -57.40 1.00 29.66
N GLN A 10 -57.65 2.25 30.06
CA GLN A 10 -56.78 3.37 29.71
C GLN A 10 -55.42 3.34 30.45
N ASN A 11 -55.41 2.87 31.71
CA ASN A 11 -54.17 2.73 32.48
C ASN A 11 -53.29 1.56 32.02
N PHE A 12 -53.88 0.46 31.57
CA PHE A 12 -53.11 -0.67 31.05
C PHE A 12 -52.46 -0.35 29.70
N SER A 13 -53.19 0.38 28.84
CA SER A 13 -52.70 0.83 27.54
C SER A 13 -51.48 1.76 27.69
N SER A 14 -51.54 2.75 28.59
CA SER A 14 -50.45 3.71 28.80
C SER A 14 -49.16 3.07 29.34
N LEU A 15 -49.29 2.04 30.18
CA LEU A 15 -48.17 1.24 30.71
C LEU A 15 -47.49 0.37 29.64
N ILE A 16 -48.24 -0.16 28.67
CA ILE A 16 -47.65 -0.93 27.55
C ILE A 16 -46.89 0.01 26.61
N PHE A 17 -47.48 1.17 26.28
CA PHE A 17 -46.85 2.17 25.40
C PHE A 17 -45.57 2.76 26.01
N SER A 18 -45.54 3.01 27.33
CA SER A 18 -44.34 3.52 28.01
C SER A 18 -43.20 2.49 28.00
N ASN A 19 -43.49 1.22 28.29
CA ASN A 19 -42.50 0.14 28.25
C ASN A 19 -41.95 -0.10 26.84
N PHE A 20 -42.80 -0.01 25.80
CA PHE A 20 -42.36 -0.15 24.40
C PHE A 20 -41.42 0.99 23.97
N LYS A 21 -41.72 2.23 24.39
CA LYS A 21 -40.88 3.41 24.10
C LYS A 21 -39.50 3.32 24.76
N ILE A 22 -39.44 2.89 26.02
CA ILE A 22 -38.18 2.72 26.77
C ILE A 22 -37.29 1.65 26.11
N ARG A 23 -37.88 0.53 25.68
CA ARG A 23 -37.15 -0.53 24.96
C ARG A 23 -36.55 -0.03 23.65
N ASN A 24 -37.28 0.77 22.88
CA ASN A 24 -36.78 1.30 21.60
C ASN A 24 -35.65 2.33 21.78
N GLU A 25 -35.71 3.18 22.80
CA GLU A 25 -34.62 4.13 23.10
C GLU A 25 -33.34 3.41 23.55
N TRP A 26 -33.46 2.35 24.36
CA TRP A 26 -32.33 1.50 24.74
C TRP A 26 -31.66 0.82 23.55
N ILE A 27 -32.45 0.26 22.62
CA ILE A 27 -31.94 -0.37 21.40
C ILE A 27 -31.23 0.65 20.50
N LYS A 28 -31.77 1.87 20.40
CA LYS A 28 -31.20 2.95 19.58
C LYS A 28 -29.86 3.44 20.15
N ASN A 29 -29.75 3.55 21.47
CA ASN A 29 -28.52 3.97 22.14
C ASN A 29 -27.42 2.89 22.09
N MET A 30 -27.75 1.60 22.28
CA MET A 30 -26.76 0.51 22.12
C MET A 30 -26.19 0.42 20.70
N LYS A 31 -27.01 0.64 19.67
CA LYS A 31 -26.55 0.65 18.27
C LYS A 31 -25.57 1.79 17.99
N LYS A 32 -25.80 2.99 18.55
CA LYS A 32 -24.89 4.13 18.40
C LYS A 32 -23.54 3.87 19.07
N THR A 33 -23.54 3.28 20.26
CA THR A 33 -22.31 2.92 20.98
C THR A 33 -21.52 1.83 20.24
N LEU A 34 -22.20 0.83 19.68
CA LEU A 34 -21.55 -0.23 18.88
C LEU A 34 -20.90 0.33 17.61
N VAL A 35 -21.60 1.23 16.89
CA VAL A 35 -21.06 1.89 15.69
C VAL A 35 -19.81 2.72 16.03
N LEU A 36 -19.83 3.45 17.14
CA LEU A 36 -18.69 4.25 17.60
C LEU A 36 -17.45 3.40 17.92
N ILE A 37 -17.64 2.24 18.56
CA ILE A 37 -16.54 1.32 18.89
C ILE A 37 -15.96 0.68 17.62
N LEU A 38 -16.80 0.25 16.67
CA LEU A 38 -16.32 -0.30 15.39
C LEU A 38 -15.57 0.75 14.55
N SER A 39 -16.01 2.02 14.55
CA SER A 39 -15.28 3.09 13.86
C SER A 39 -13.94 3.44 14.51
N GLY A 40 -13.81 3.22 15.82
CA GLY A 40 -12.56 3.47 16.56
C GLY A 40 -11.48 2.43 16.29
N LEU A 41 -11.84 1.14 16.18
CA LEU A 41 -10.87 0.07 15.89
C LEU A 41 -10.32 0.12 14.45
N ALA A 42 -11.06 0.69 13.51
CA ALA A 42 -10.58 0.88 12.13
C ALA A 42 -9.47 1.95 12.00
N ALA A 43 -9.30 2.81 13.00
CA ALA A 43 -8.36 3.92 12.95
C ALA A 43 -6.95 3.61 13.51
N LEU A 44 -6.75 2.46 14.15
CA LEU A 44 -5.45 2.12 14.78
C LEU A 44 -4.44 1.39 13.87
N ASN A 45 -4.77 1.14 12.60
CA ASN A 45 -3.86 0.49 11.65
C ASN A 45 -3.08 1.47 10.77
N VAL A 46 -2.68 2.65 11.28
CA VAL A 46 -1.80 3.56 10.52
C VAL A 46 -0.35 3.38 10.99
N HIS A 47 0.21 2.31 10.44
CA HIS A 47 1.62 1.95 10.23
C HIS A 47 2.63 3.10 10.35
N ALA A 48 3.57 2.95 11.29
CA ALA A 48 4.88 3.59 11.23
C ALA A 48 5.94 2.50 10.97
N SER A 49 5.89 1.89 9.79
CA SER A 49 6.99 1.06 9.30
C SER A 49 8.12 2.00 8.90
N SER A 50 9.06 2.25 9.80
CA SER A 50 10.33 2.87 9.41
C SER A 50 11.01 1.89 8.44
N LEU A 51 11.02 2.21 7.14
CA LEU A 51 11.74 1.43 6.13
C LEU A 51 13.24 1.45 6.48
N THR A 52 13.70 0.41 7.17
CA THR A 52 15.13 0.11 7.26
C THR A 52 15.52 -0.51 5.93
N THR A 53 16.14 0.27 5.05
CA THR A 53 16.63 -0.23 3.77
C THR A 53 17.81 -1.17 3.99
N THR A 54 17.93 -2.20 3.16
CA THR A 54 19.09 -3.11 3.16
C THR A 54 20.40 -2.33 2.99
N HIS A 55 21.53 -2.88 3.47
CA HIS A 55 22.84 -2.24 3.34
C HIS A 55 23.17 -1.91 1.86
N ALA A 56 23.67 -0.69 1.62
CA ALA A 56 24.11 -0.21 0.32
C ALA A 56 25.64 -0.08 0.28
N GLY A 57 26.25 -0.53 -0.82
CA GLY A 57 27.69 -0.37 -1.03
C GLY A 57 28.10 1.08 -1.31
N SER A 58 29.41 1.33 -1.33
CA SER A 58 29.93 2.67 -1.64
C SER A 58 29.47 3.17 -3.01
N GLY A 59 28.94 4.39 -3.07
CA GLY A 59 28.45 5.02 -4.30
C GLY A 59 27.07 4.54 -4.78
N GLN A 60 26.40 3.68 -4.02
CA GLN A 60 25.05 3.18 -4.30
C GLN A 60 24.04 3.81 -3.35
N ASN A 61 22.81 4.03 -3.80
CA ASN A 61 21.72 4.53 -2.97
C ASN A 61 20.41 3.82 -3.31
N TRP A 62 19.56 3.63 -2.31
CA TRP A 62 18.19 3.15 -2.49
C TRP A 62 17.27 4.30 -2.91
N TYR A 63 16.52 4.08 -3.99
CA TYR A 63 15.52 5.00 -4.50
C TYR A 63 14.14 4.35 -4.52
N GLY A 64 13.12 5.15 -4.24
CA GLY A 64 11.72 4.71 -4.23
C GLY A 64 10.97 5.30 -3.03
N PRO A 65 9.82 4.72 -2.66
CA PRO A 65 9.23 3.51 -3.24
C PRO A 65 8.69 3.75 -4.66
N PHE A 66 8.76 2.71 -5.50
CA PHE A 66 8.30 2.76 -6.89
C PHE A 66 7.31 1.66 -7.24
N THR A 67 6.35 1.99 -8.11
CA THR A 67 5.50 1.01 -8.80
C THR A 67 6.12 0.63 -10.14
N LEU A 68 6.36 -0.68 -10.37
CA LEU A 68 6.94 -1.20 -11.61
C LEU A 68 5.89 -1.27 -12.74
N THR A 69 6.11 -0.49 -13.80
CA THR A 69 5.19 -0.44 -14.95
C THR A 69 5.60 -1.40 -16.06
N ARG A 70 6.89 -1.64 -16.25
CA ARG A 70 7.43 -2.61 -17.22
C ARG A 70 8.73 -3.21 -16.70
N VAL A 71 8.95 -4.48 -16.99
CA VAL A 71 10.20 -5.19 -16.72
C VAL A 71 10.57 -6.00 -17.97
N ALA A 72 11.81 -5.93 -18.42
CA ALA A 72 12.27 -6.69 -19.59
C ALA A 72 13.68 -7.26 -19.37
N ASN A 73 13.89 -8.48 -19.82
CA ASN A 73 15.19 -9.14 -19.93
C ASN A 73 15.52 -9.25 -21.41
N TYR A 74 16.67 -8.72 -21.83
CA TYR A 74 17.04 -8.61 -23.24
C TYR A 74 18.56 -8.49 -23.37
N TRP A 75 19.08 -8.61 -24.60
CA TRP A 75 20.49 -8.39 -24.90
C TRP A 75 20.64 -7.54 -26.15
N ASP A 76 21.25 -6.36 -26.02
CA ASP A 76 21.53 -5.43 -27.11
C ASP A 76 23.05 -5.24 -27.36
N GLY A 77 23.88 -6.08 -26.74
CA GLY A 77 25.34 -5.95 -26.71
C GLY A 77 25.91 -5.42 -25.40
N ALA A 78 25.08 -4.85 -24.51
CA ALA A 78 25.50 -4.42 -23.17
C ALA A 78 24.45 -4.66 -22.09
N ALA A 79 23.21 -4.20 -22.32
CA ALA A 79 22.13 -4.31 -21.36
C ALA A 79 21.62 -5.75 -21.26
N LYS A 80 21.28 -6.16 -20.03
CA LYS A 80 20.78 -7.51 -19.74
C LYS A 80 19.35 -7.47 -19.20
N MET A 81 18.96 -6.38 -18.56
CA MET A 81 17.64 -6.17 -18.00
C MET A 81 17.34 -4.68 -17.85
N THR A 82 16.09 -4.28 -18.06
CA THR A 82 15.61 -2.92 -17.77
C THR A 82 14.27 -3.00 -17.05
N LEU A 83 13.99 -1.98 -16.26
CA LEU A 83 12.70 -1.77 -15.63
C LEU A 83 12.27 -0.32 -15.83
N HIS A 84 10.96 -0.12 -15.82
CA HIS A 84 10.33 1.19 -15.81
C HIS A 84 9.46 1.37 -14.56
N VAL A 85 9.48 2.57 -14.00
CA VAL A 85 8.72 2.94 -12.81
C VAL A 85 7.64 4.00 -13.15
N ALA A 86 6.60 4.08 -12.34
CA ALA A 86 5.53 5.06 -12.53
C ALA A 86 5.95 6.47 -12.07
N GLU A 87 6.67 6.54 -10.96
CA GLU A 87 7.13 7.76 -10.31
C GLU A 87 8.38 8.32 -11.00
N THR A 88 8.75 9.57 -10.66
CA THR A 88 10.01 10.17 -11.15
C THR A 88 11.11 9.89 -10.13
N PRO A 89 12.20 9.17 -10.49
CA PRO A 89 13.23 8.77 -9.53
C PRO A 89 13.98 9.90 -8.82
N LYS A 90 14.18 11.06 -9.49
CA LYS A 90 14.94 12.22 -8.99
C LYS A 90 16.36 11.86 -8.55
N THR A 91 17.05 11.07 -9.36
CA THR A 91 18.40 10.58 -9.05
C THR A 91 19.51 11.54 -9.49
N GLY A 92 19.17 12.58 -10.26
CA GLY A 92 20.13 13.47 -10.90
C GLY A 92 20.68 12.92 -12.22
N CYS A 93 20.28 11.70 -12.61
CA CYS A 93 20.57 11.13 -13.92
C CYS A 93 19.42 11.45 -14.88
N ALA A 94 19.67 12.32 -15.86
CA ALA A 94 18.65 12.78 -16.80
C ALA A 94 17.93 11.61 -17.51
N THR A 95 18.66 10.59 -17.96
CA THR A 95 18.05 9.43 -18.64
C THR A 95 17.13 8.64 -17.72
N THR A 96 17.56 8.36 -16.48
CA THR A 96 16.71 7.66 -15.50
C THR A 96 15.51 8.48 -15.09
N ASP A 97 15.68 9.79 -14.88
CA ASP A 97 14.61 10.67 -14.40
C ASP A 97 13.56 10.93 -15.48
N THR A 98 13.99 11.16 -16.73
CA THR A 98 13.06 11.49 -17.84
C THR A 98 12.37 10.26 -18.41
N LYS A 99 13.11 9.15 -18.60
CA LYS A 99 12.55 7.90 -19.15
C LYS A 99 11.92 7.01 -18.08
N LYS A 100 12.06 7.39 -16.80
CA LYS A 100 11.60 6.64 -15.62
C LYS A 100 12.05 5.19 -15.68
N MET A 101 13.34 4.98 -15.95
CA MET A 101 13.91 3.66 -16.17
C MET A 101 15.28 3.50 -15.50
N ALA A 102 15.60 2.27 -15.16
CA ALA A 102 16.94 1.87 -14.76
C ALA A 102 17.28 0.54 -15.46
N THR A 103 18.56 0.31 -15.72
CA THR A 103 19.00 -0.83 -16.52
C THR A 103 20.12 -1.53 -15.79
N TYR A 104 20.08 -2.86 -15.74
CA TYR A 104 21.25 -3.64 -15.42
C TYR A 104 22.02 -3.93 -16.70
N TYR A 105 23.14 -3.24 -16.88
CA TYR A 105 24.02 -3.42 -18.05
C TYR A 105 25.43 -3.88 -17.66
N ALA A 106 25.83 -3.67 -16.42
CA ALA A 106 27.08 -4.22 -15.90
C ALA A 106 26.99 -5.74 -15.62
N GLY A 107 28.13 -6.39 -15.36
CA GLY A 107 28.19 -7.73 -14.73
C GLY A 107 27.69 -8.93 -15.55
N THR A 108 27.20 -9.97 -14.86
CA THR A 108 26.85 -11.28 -15.43
C THR A 108 25.34 -11.45 -15.67
N LYS A 109 24.95 -12.36 -16.57
CA LYS A 109 23.55 -12.70 -16.84
C LYS A 109 22.82 -13.28 -15.61
N ALA A 110 23.51 -14.01 -14.74
CA ALA A 110 22.90 -14.60 -13.56
C ALA A 110 22.29 -13.54 -12.61
N TYR A 111 22.98 -12.43 -12.39
CA TYR A 111 22.43 -11.31 -11.61
C TYR A 111 21.25 -10.64 -12.34
N ALA A 112 21.33 -10.50 -13.67
CA ALA A 112 20.23 -9.95 -14.47
C ALA A 112 18.96 -10.78 -14.29
N ASP A 113 19.07 -12.11 -14.34
CA ASP A 113 17.95 -13.04 -14.19
C ASP A 113 17.37 -13.01 -12.77
N GLY A 114 18.23 -12.87 -11.75
CA GLY A 114 17.79 -12.68 -10.37
C GLY A 114 17.00 -11.39 -10.17
N PHE A 115 17.51 -10.26 -10.66
CA PHE A 115 16.80 -8.98 -10.61
C PHE A 115 15.51 -9.00 -11.42
N PHE A 116 15.53 -9.60 -12.61
CA PHE A 116 14.35 -9.75 -13.44
C PHE A 116 13.26 -10.53 -12.69
N SER A 117 13.62 -11.65 -12.06
CA SER A 117 12.67 -12.49 -11.32
C SER A 117 12.03 -11.74 -10.15
N ALA A 118 12.82 -11.01 -9.35
CA ALA A 118 12.31 -10.18 -8.26
C ALA A 118 11.40 -9.04 -8.76
N ALA A 119 11.83 -8.32 -9.81
CA ALA A 119 11.06 -7.24 -10.41
C ALA A 119 9.75 -7.73 -11.01
N ALA A 120 9.77 -8.84 -11.75
CA ALA A 120 8.57 -9.44 -12.34
C ALA A 120 7.59 -9.91 -11.27
N ALA A 121 8.08 -10.51 -10.17
CA ALA A 121 7.26 -10.91 -9.05
C ALA A 121 6.61 -9.71 -8.35
N ALA A 122 7.36 -8.63 -8.12
CA ALA A 122 6.82 -7.40 -7.54
C ALA A 122 5.79 -6.74 -8.44
N GLN A 123 6.07 -6.65 -9.75
CA GLN A 123 5.13 -6.13 -10.73
C GLN A 123 3.83 -6.93 -10.77
N ALA A 124 3.92 -8.26 -10.81
CA ALA A 124 2.74 -9.13 -10.89
C ALA A 124 1.85 -9.05 -9.64
N GLN A 125 2.42 -8.70 -8.49
CA GLN A 125 1.72 -8.57 -7.21
C GLN A 125 1.36 -7.11 -6.88
N ASP A 126 1.59 -6.17 -7.80
CA ASP A 126 1.44 -4.73 -7.58
C ASP A 126 2.14 -4.23 -6.30
N LYS A 127 3.30 -4.83 -6.00
CA LYS A 127 4.12 -4.43 -4.85
C LYS A 127 5.04 -3.28 -5.21
N LYS A 128 5.19 -2.36 -4.27
CA LYS A 128 6.18 -1.29 -4.37
C LYS A 128 7.59 -1.84 -4.12
N VAL A 129 8.57 -1.24 -4.79
CA VAL A 129 9.98 -1.63 -4.65
C VAL A 129 10.86 -0.43 -4.33
N LEU A 130 11.97 -0.68 -3.64
CA LEU A 130 13.14 0.18 -3.69
C LEU A 130 14.14 -0.38 -4.70
N LEU A 131 14.85 0.50 -5.40
CA LEU A 131 15.90 0.16 -6.33
C LEU A 131 17.24 0.66 -5.81
N LEU A 132 18.22 -0.23 -5.73
CA LEU A 132 19.60 0.14 -5.40
C LEU A 132 20.30 0.53 -6.71
N LEU A 133 20.61 1.82 -6.85
CA LEU A 133 21.19 2.38 -8.06
C LEU A 133 22.56 3.00 -7.72
N ASP A 134 23.54 2.84 -8.62
CA ASP A 134 24.81 3.58 -8.51
C ASP A 134 24.72 4.98 -9.12
N ARG A 135 25.77 5.79 -8.95
CA ARG A 135 25.80 7.19 -9.42
C ARG A 135 26.13 7.35 -10.92
N ALA A 136 26.61 6.32 -11.60
CA ALA A 136 27.13 6.49 -12.95
C ALA A 136 25.97 6.56 -13.96
N CYS A 137 25.66 7.77 -14.43
CA CYS A 137 24.58 7.98 -15.40
C CYS A 137 25.04 7.70 -16.83
N ASP A 138 24.54 6.61 -17.41
CA ASP A 138 24.70 6.34 -18.83
C ASP A 138 23.59 7.04 -19.65
N SER A 139 24.00 7.71 -20.73
CA SER A 139 23.07 8.46 -21.59
C SER A 139 22.00 7.57 -22.26
N ARG A 140 22.28 6.30 -22.50
CA ARG A 140 21.37 5.34 -23.13
C ARG A 140 20.61 4.53 -22.08
N TYR A 141 21.33 4.03 -21.08
CA TYR A 141 20.84 3.02 -20.14
C TYR A 141 20.35 3.59 -18.80
N GLY A 142 20.66 4.84 -18.49
CA GLY A 142 20.38 5.44 -17.18
C GLY A 142 21.35 4.92 -16.11
N LEU A 143 20.91 4.92 -14.86
CA LEU A 143 21.68 4.36 -13.74
C LEU A 143 21.67 2.83 -13.76
N ASN A 144 22.78 2.24 -13.31
CA ASN A 144 22.91 0.79 -13.21
C ASN A 144 22.23 0.23 -11.96
N ILE A 145 21.47 -0.85 -12.13
CA ILE A 145 20.79 -1.57 -11.03
C ILE A 145 21.79 -2.46 -10.29
N HIS A 146 21.77 -2.41 -8.96
CA HIS A 146 22.54 -3.31 -8.08
C HIS A 146 21.67 -4.12 -7.12
N GLY A 147 20.39 -3.80 -7.02
CA GLY A 147 19.48 -4.46 -6.09
C GLY A 147 18.05 -3.99 -6.25
N ILE A 148 17.13 -4.86 -5.82
CA ILE A 148 15.70 -4.62 -5.79
C ILE A 148 15.21 -5.13 -4.45
N GLU A 149 14.57 -4.25 -3.69
CA GLU A 149 13.95 -4.59 -2.41
C GLU A 149 12.44 -4.49 -2.57
N ILE A 150 11.72 -5.61 -2.40
CA ILE A 150 10.26 -5.63 -2.45
C ILE A 150 9.74 -5.24 -1.08
N LEU A 151 8.90 -4.22 -1.03
CA LEU A 151 8.33 -3.73 0.21
C LEU A 151 7.13 -4.59 0.61
N SER A 152 7.14 -5.10 1.84
CA SER A 152 5.97 -5.68 2.49
C SER A 152 5.09 -4.56 3.04
N ASP A 153 3.78 -4.72 2.92
CA ASP A 153 2.79 -3.84 3.56
C ASP A 153 2.82 -4.03 5.09
#